data_AF-A0A1I3VS00-F1
#
_entry.id   AF-A0A1I3VS00-F1
#
_cell.length_a   1.000
_cell.length_b   1.000
_cell.length_c   1.000
_cell.angle_alpha   90.00
_cell.angle_beta   90.00
_cell.angle_gamma   90.00
#
_symmetry.space_group_name_H-M   'P 1'
#
loop_
_entity.id
_entity.type
_entity.pdbx_description
1 polymer ?
#
loop_
_entity_poly.entity_id
_entity_poly.type
_entity_poly.pdbx_seq_one_letter_code
_entity_poly.pdbx_strand_id
1 'polypeptide(L)'
;MTAVLDRRQEQSERRREHIAELNKRAAESDLRLKRLYDAIEAGVADIGDPALKDRIDGLKAMRDQARADAERAQALLENFGGKAVTPQMLRKFAETAHQRIRVDGGGYPRASVDGR
;
A
#
# COMPACT_ATOMS: atom_id res chain seq x y z
N MET A 1 11.62 -14.88 -16.33
CA MET A 1 11.40 -13.41 -16.30
C MET A 1 9.91 -13.04 -16.22
N THR A 2 8.99 -13.91 -16.67
CA THR A 2 7.54 -13.67 -16.74
C THR A 2 6.82 -13.72 -15.38
N ALA A 3 7.17 -14.65 -14.49
CA ALA A 3 6.50 -14.86 -13.21
C ALA A 3 6.62 -13.69 -12.19
N VAL A 4 7.61 -12.81 -12.34
CA VAL A 4 7.76 -11.62 -11.48
C VAL A 4 6.87 -10.47 -11.95
N LEU A 5 6.65 -10.35 -13.26
CA LEU A 5 5.75 -9.34 -13.83
C LEU A 5 4.30 -9.72 -13.54
N ASP A 6 3.96 -11.00 -13.71
CA ASP A 6 2.64 -11.57 -13.42
C ASP A 6 2.20 -11.32 -11.95
N ARG A 7 3.06 -11.66 -10.98
CA ARG A 7 2.79 -11.37 -9.55
C ARG A 7 2.65 -9.88 -9.22
N ARG A 8 3.33 -9.00 -9.95
CA ARG A 8 3.20 -7.55 -9.75
C ARG A 8 1.86 -7.04 -10.28
N GLN A 9 1.40 -7.60 -11.39
CA GLN A 9 0.14 -7.24 -12.01
C GLN A 9 -1.03 -7.69 -11.11
N GLU A 10 -0.99 -8.93 -10.62
CA GLU A 10 -1.98 -9.46 -9.69
C GLU A 10 -2.03 -8.67 -8.36
N GLN A 11 -0.88 -8.28 -7.80
CA GLN A 11 -0.86 -7.45 -6.58
C GLN A 11 -1.38 -6.03 -6.81
N SER A 12 -1.22 -5.46 -8.01
CA SER A 12 -1.73 -4.15 -8.36
C SER A 12 -3.25 -4.16 -8.48
N GLU A 13 -3.81 -5.18 -9.13
CA GLU A 13 -5.25 -5.38 -9.29
C GLU A 13 -5.94 -5.55 -7.93
N ARG A 14 -5.45 -6.46 -7.08
CA ARG A 14 -5.99 -6.68 -5.74
C ARG A 14 -5.97 -5.42 -4.87
N ARG A 15 -4.93 -4.59 -4.99
CA ARG A 15 -4.84 -3.31 -4.27
C ARG A 15 -5.82 -2.28 -4.81
N ARG A 16 -6.03 -2.21 -6.12
CA ARG A 16 -7.03 -1.33 -6.73
C ARG A 16 -8.45 -1.71 -6.30
N GLU A 17 -8.76 -2.99 -6.28
CA GLU A 17 -10.04 -3.50 -5.76
C GLU A 17 -10.23 -3.13 -4.29
N HIS A 18 -9.19 -3.27 -3.47
CA HIS A 18 -9.23 -2.88 -2.06
C HIS A 18 -9.47 -1.37 -1.87
N ILE A 19 -8.80 -0.52 -2.66
CA ILE A 19 -9.03 0.94 -2.65
C ILE A 19 -10.46 1.28 -3.07
N ALA A 20 -11.01 0.58 -4.07
CA ALA A 20 -12.39 0.79 -4.50
C ALA A 20 -13.40 0.43 -3.40
N GLU A 21 -13.18 -0.68 -2.69
CA GLU A 21 -13.99 -1.09 -1.54
C GLU A 21 -13.94 -0.06 -0.41
N LEU A 22 -12.75 0.46 -0.06
CA LEU A 22 -12.58 1.48 0.97
C LEU A 22 -13.32 2.78 0.60
N ASN A 23 -13.18 3.23 -0.65
CA ASN A 23 -13.90 4.41 -1.15
C ASN A 23 -15.42 4.22 -1.13
N LYS A 24 -15.90 3.02 -1.51
CA LYS A 24 -17.32 2.69 -1.45
C LYS A 24 -17.85 2.79 -0.02
N ARG A 25 -17.15 2.21 0.96
CA ARG A 25 -17.54 2.29 2.39
C ARG A 25 -17.57 3.73 2.90
N ALA A 26 -16.61 4.56 2.50
CA ALA A 26 -16.61 5.98 2.82
C ALA A 26 -17.85 6.69 2.24
N ALA A 27 -18.14 6.47 0.95
CA ALA A 27 -19.29 7.05 0.27
C ALA A 27 -20.64 6.61 0.87
N GLU A 28 -20.77 5.33 1.25
CA GLU A 28 -21.95 4.82 1.95
C GLU A 28 -22.13 5.47 3.32
N SER A 29 -21.03 5.72 4.04
CA SER A 29 -21.05 6.38 5.34
C SER A 29 -21.45 7.85 5.21
N ASP A 30 -20.93 8.56 4.20
CA ASP A 30 -21.34 9.93 3.87
C ASP A 30 -22.82 10.02 3.48
N LEU A 31 -23.33 9.07 2.69
CA LEU A 31 -24.75 9.02 2.34
C LEU A 31 -25.64 8.81 3.57
N ARG A 32 -25.22 7.93 4.49
CA ARG A 32 -25.93 7.71 5.76
C ARG A 32 -25.91 8.95 6.64
N LEU A 33 -24.79 9.66 6.70
CA LEU A 33 -24.69 10.94 7.39
C LEU A 33 -25.63 11.99 6.79
N LYS A 34 -25.64 12.15 5.47
CA LYS A 34 -26.56 13.07 4.77
C LYS A 34 -28.02 12.79 5.12
N ARG A 35 -28.45 11.52 5.02
CA ARG A 35 -29.81 11.13 5.37
C ARG A 35 -30.19 11.42 6.83
N LEU A 36 -29.24 11.32 7.76
CA LEU A 36 -29.47 11.70 9.15
C LEU A 36 -29.63 13.21 9.29
N TYR A 37 -28.81 14.00 8.59
CA TYR A 37 -28.98 15.46 8.56
C TYR A 37 -30.32 15.87 7.94
N ASP A 38 -30.72 15.27 6.81
CA ASP A 38 -32.03 15.50 6.20
C ASP A 38 -33.18 15.13 7.16
N ALA A 39 -33.06 14.03 7.90
CA ALA A 39 -34.07 13.62 8.88
C ALA A 39 -34.18 14.58 10.08
N ILE A 40 -33.07 15.20 10.49
CA ILE A 40 -33.05 16.25 11.52
C ILE A 40 -33.76 17.51 10.98
N GLU A 41 -33.44 17.93 9.75
CA GLU A 41 -34.05 19.10 9.12
C GLU A 41 -35.57 18.90 8.89
N ALA A 42 -35.99 17.69 8.55
CA ALA A 42 -37.39 17.32 8.42
C ALA A 42 -38.12 17.17 9.78
N GLY A 43 -37.41 17.29 10.91
CA GLY A 43 -37.96 17.11 12.26
C GLY A 43 -38.33 15.67 12.60
N VAL A 44 -37.88 14.69 11.79
CA VAL A 44 -38.11 13.25 12.01
C VAL A 44 -37.15 12.71 13.08
N ALA A 45 -35.95 13.28 13.16
CA ALA A 45 -34.94 12.95 14.15
C ALA A 45 -34.76 14.10 15.16
N ASP A 46 -34.75 13.76 16.45
CA ASP A 46 -34.56 14.73 17.53
C ASP A 46 -33.07 15.03 17.73
N ILE A 47 -32.69 16.31 17.59
CA ILE A 47 -31.30 16.77 17.77
C ILE A 47 -30.81 16.66 19.23
N GLY A 48 -31.73 16.59 20.20
CA GLY A 48 -31.45 16.38 21.61
C GLY A 48 -31.24 14.92 21.98
N ASP A 49 -31.48 13.98 21.05
CA ASP A 49 -31.29 12.55 21.31
C ASP A 49 -29.79 12.19 21.38
N PRO A 50 -29.29 11.70 22.53
CA PRO A 50 -27.88 11.36 22.68
C PRO A 50 -27.48 10.19 21.77
N ALA A 51 -28.39 9.25 21.49
CA ALA A 51 -28.08 8.13 20.59
C ALA A 51 -27.90 8.58 19.14
N LEU A 52 -28.59 9.63 18.70
CA LEU A 52 -28.37 10.27 17.41
C LEU A 52 -26.98 10.91 17.32
N LYS A 53 -26.55 11.60 18.38
CA LYS A 53 -25.21 12.20 18.47
C LYS A 53 -24.12 11.12 18.37
N ASP A 54 -24.21 10.07 19.19
CA ASP A 54 -23.27 8.94 19.16
C ASP A 54 -23.22 8.28 17.78
N ARG A 55 -24.38 8.16 17.10
CA ARG A 55 -24.46 7.56 15.78
C ARG A 55 -23.80 8.42 14.69
N ILE A 56 -23.96 9.74 14.76
CA ILE A 56 -23.29 10.68 13.86
C ILE A 56 -21.77 10.62 14.07
N ASP A 57 -21.32 10.66 15.32
CA ASP A 57 -19.90 10.63 15.66
C ASP A 57 -19.26 9.29 15.24
N GLY A 58 -19.96 8.16 15.44
CA GLY A 58 -19.54 6.85 14.94
C GLY A 58 -19.43 6.77 13.42
N LEU A 59 -20.43 7.31 12.69
CA LEU A 59 -20.39 7.33 11.22
C LEU A 59 -19.27 8.24 10.68
N LYS A 60 -19.01 9.38 11.31
CA LYS A 60 -17.88 10.24 10.96
C LYS A 60 -16.54 9.52 11.17
N ALA A 61 -16.36 8.87 12.32
CA ALA A 61 -15.16 8.10 12.61
C ALA A 61 -14.94 6.97 11.58
N MET A 62 -15.99 6.23 11.21
CA MET A 62 -15.90 5.18 10.19
C MET A 62 -15.52 5.74 8.81
N ARG A 63 -16.11 6.87 8.40
CA ARG A 63 -15.78 7.54 7.15
C ARG A 63 -14.34 8.02 7.14
N ASP A 64 -13.92 8.71 8.20
CA ASP A 64 -12.58 9.30 8.28
C ASP A 64 -11.51 8.21 8.29
N GLN A 65 -11.76 7.09 8.98
CA GLN A 65 -10.90 5.92 8.93
C GLN A 65 -10.83 5.30 7.53
N ALA A 66 -11.99 5.07 6.89
CA ALA A 66 -12.03 4.51 5.54
C ALA A 66 -11.30 5.38 4.51
N ARG A 67 -11.41 6.72 4.66
CA ARG A 67 -10.72 7.68 3.81
C ARG A 67 -9.21 7.65 4.05
N ALA A 68 -8.77 7.69 5.31
CA ALA A 68 -7.36 7.57 5.65
C ALA A 68 -6.76 6.25 5.15
N ASP A 69 -7.50 5.15 5.22
CA ASP A 69 -7.09 3.85 4.69
C ASP A 69 -6.96 3.87 3.17
N ALA A 70 -7.91 4.49 2.47
CA ALA A 70 -7.86 4.65 1.03
C ALA A 70 -6.65 5.49 0.60
N GLU A 71 -6.39 6.61 1.28
CA GLU A 71 -5.23 7.48 1.02
C GLU A 71 -3.91 6.74 1.26
N ARG A 72 -3.81 5.96 2.36
CA ARG A 72 -2.63 5.12 2.61
C ARG A 72 -2.43 4.06 1.54
N ALA A 73 -3.50 3.39 1.12
CA ALA A 73 -3.43 2.37 0.08
C ALA A 73 -3.05 2.96 -1.29
N GLN A 74 -3.54 4.15 -1.62
CA GLN A 74 -3.15 4.92 -2.82
C GLN A 74 -1.67 5.30 -2.78
N ALA A 75 -1.20 5.91 -1.69
CA ALA A 75 0.19 6.29 -1.52
C ALA A 75 1.15 5.09 -1.65
N LEU A 76 0.75 3.92 -1.12
CA LEU A 76 1.50 2.68 -1.32
C LEU A 76 1.55 2.32 -2.81
N LEU A 77 0.42 2.31 -3.52
CA LEU A 77 0.34 1.99 -4.96
C LEU A 77 1.25 2.91 -5.80
N GLU A 78 1.24 4.21 -5.51
CA GLU A 78 2.10 5.20 -6.19
C GLU A 78 3.59 4.97 -5.90
N ASN A 79 3.94 4.64 -4.66
CA ASN A 79 5.32 4.37 -4.26
C ASN A 79 5.88 3.07 -4.88
N PHE A 80 5.03 2.07 -5.17
CA PHE A 80 5.42 0.91 -5.98
C PHE A 80 5.73 1.29 -7.44
N GLY A 81 5.15 2.36 -7.97
CA GLY A 81 5.50 2.93 -9.28
C GLY A 81 6.80 3.73 -9.27
N GLY A 82 7.05 4.50 -8.20
CA GLY A 82 8.20 5.42 -8.10
C GLY A 82 9.52 4.78 -7.63
N LYS A 83 9.49 3.69 -6.86
CA LYS A 83 10.67 2.94 -6.38
C LYS A 83 10.67 1.48 -6.84
N ALA A 84 10.08 1.20 -8.00
CA ALA A 84 10.25 -0.11 -8.61
C ALA A 84 11.74 -0.30 -8.92
N VAL A 85 12.42 -1.20 -8.18
CA VAL A 85 13.78 -1.61 -8.54
C VAL A 85 13.71 -2.15 -9.96
N THR A 86 14.23 -1.36 -10.91
CA THR A 86 14.14 -1.71 -12.32
C THR A 86 15.15 -2.82 -12.61
N PRO A 87 14.90 -3.68 -13.60
CA PRO A 87 15.88 -4.67 -14.02
C PRO A 87 17.23 -4.03 -14.36
N GLN A 88 17.23 -2.78 -14.81
CA GLN A 88 18.42 -1.99 -15.11
C GLN A 88 19.19 -1.58 -13.84
N MET A 89 18.48 -1.15 -12.78
CA MET A 89 19.09 -0.90 -11.46
C MET A 89 19.65 -2.19 -10.85
N LEU A 90 18.94 -3.31 -11.01
CA LEU A 90 19.40 -4.62 -10.54
C LEU A 90 20.66 -5.09 -11.26
N ARG A 91 20.74 -4.88 -12.58
CA ARG A 91 21.95 -5.15 -13.39
C ARG A 91 23.12 -4.29 -12.94
N LYS A 92 22.93 -2.96 -12.86
CA LYS A 92 23.98 -2.04 -12.39
C LYS A 92 24.48 -2.39 -10.98
N PHE A 93 23.56 -2.77 -10.08
CA PHE A 93 23.92 -3.24 -8.73
C PHE A 93 24.73 -4.54 -8.77
N ALA A 94 24.30 -5.53 -9.54
CA ALA A 94 25.02 -6.80 -9.71
C ALA A 94 26.41 -6.59 -10.34
N GLU A 95 26.54 -5.75 -11.36
CA GLU A 95 27.82 -5.39 -11.98
C GLU A 95 28.77 -4.73 -10.98
N THR A 96 28.26 -3.80 -10.16
CA THR A 96 29.05 -3.12 -9.13
C THR A 96 29.50 -4.09 -8.04
N ALA A 97 28.64 -5.04 -7.64
CA ALA A 97 28.97 -6.07 -6.67
C ALA A 97 30.02 -7.07 -7.22
N HIS A 98 29.89 -7.50 -8.47
CA HIS A 98 30.87 -8.36 -9.14
C HIS A 98 32.23 -7.69 -9.31
N GLN A 99 32.26 -6.39 -9.65
CA GLN A 99 33.51 -5.63 -9.72
C GLN A 99 34.21 -5.53 -8.37
N ARG A 100 33.47 -5.35 -7.27
CA ARG A 100 34.05 -5.31 -5.92
C ARG A 100 34.60 -6.65 -5.45
N ILE A 101 33.89 -7.75 -5.70
CA ILE A 101 34.35 -9.11 -5.36
C ILE A 101 35.61 -9.48 -6.16
N ARG A 102 35.73 -8.99 -7.40
CA ARG A 102 36.87 -9.27 -8.28
C ARG A 102 38.14 -8.48 -7.93
N VAL A 103 38.04 -7.43 -7.11
CA VAL A 103 39.20 -6.60 -6.70
C VAL A 103 39.88 -7.13 -5.43
N ASP A 104 39.25 -8.05 -4.68
CA ASP A 104 39.81 -8.62 -3.43
C ASP A 104 40.22 -10.10 -3.55
N GLY A 105 40.24 -10.65 -4.78
CA GLY A 105 40.46 -12.08 -5.06
C GLY A 105 41.78 -12.39 -5.76
N GLY A 106 42.87 -11.70 -5.39
CA GLY A 106 44.20 -11.97 -5.92
C GLY A 106 44.96 -13.02 -5.10
N GLY A 107 44.70 -14.30 -5.35
CA GLY A 107 45.65 -15.38 -5.06
C GLY A 107 45.12 -16.52 -4.18
N TYR A 108 44.75 -17.64 -4.80
CA TYR A 108 44.69 -18.92 -4.11
C TYR A 108 46.12 -19.42 -3.85
N PRO A 109 46.56 -19.68 -2.61
CA PRO A 109 47.78 -20.43 -2.38
C PRO A 109 47.53 -21.88 -2.79
N ARG A 110 48.07 -22.28 -3.95
CA ARG A 110 48.28 -23.70 -4.24
C ARG A 110 49.31 -24.19 -3.24
N ALA A 111 48.87 -25.01 -2.29
CA ALA A 111 49.77 -25.84 -1.52
C ALA A 111 50.39 -26.87 -2.48
N SER A 112 51.55 -26.54 -3.02
CA SER A 112 52.43 -27.53 -3.64
C SER A 112 53.10 -28.29 -2.51
N VAL A 113 52.61 -29.50 -2.28
CA VAL A 113 53.37 -30.58 -1.65
C VAL A 113 54.58 -30.86 -2.53
N ASP A 114 55.79 -30.67 -1.99
CA ASP A 114 56.96 -31.39 -2.49
C ASP A 114 57.87 -31.79 -1.33
N GLY A 115 58.24 -33.06 -1.33
CA GLY A 115 59.04 -33.71 -0.31
C GLY A 115 60.45 -33.99 -0.82
N ARG A 116 61.43 -33.78 0.07
CA ARG A 116 62.54 -34.70 0.34
C ARG A 116 63.41 -34.13 1.45
#